data_AF-A0A958RAW7-F1
#
_entry.id   AF-A0A958RAW7-F1
#
_cell.length_a   1.000
_cell.length_b   1.000
_cell.length_c   1.000
_cell.angle_alpha   90.00
_cell.angle_beta   90.00
_cell.angle_gamma   90.00
#
_symmetry.space_group_name_H-M   'P 1'
#
loop_
_entity.id
_entity.type
_entity.pdbx_description
1 polymer ?
#
loop_
_entity_poly.entity_id
_entity_poly.type
_entity_poly.pdbx_seq_one_letter_code
_entity_poly.pdbx_strand_id
1 'polypeptide(L)'
;AIARTKYLTDYLSGQVGTIRSLEFEDHHYFTKSDMGDLKRTFDQLSSPKKIIITTEKDAMRLESHRQFLVEQRLPIFVLPVQVQFHFNQGAEFDEQIKNFLLNFKV
;
A
#
# COMPACT_ATOMS: atom_id res chain seq x y z
N ALA A 1 9.27 -10.55 0.63
CA ALA A 1 7.82 -10.27 0.67
C ALA A 1 7.27 -10.21 2.09
N ILE A 2 7.07 -9.00 2.65
CA ILE A 2 6.52 -8.78 4.01
C ILE A 2 4.99 -8.57 4.01
N ALA A 3 4.32 -8.64 2.85
CA ALA A 3 2.87 -8.48 2.78
C ALA A 3 2.20 -9.83 2.54
N ARG A 4 1.61 -10.42 3.58
CA ARG A 4 0.63 -11.50 3.39
C ARG A 4 -0.64 -10.85 2.82
N THR A 5 -0.79 -10.86 1.49
CA THR A 5 -1.96 -10.33 0.75
C THR A 5 -3.28 -10.85 1.32
N LYS A 6 -3.24 -12.08 1.87
CA LYS A 6 -4.35 -12.76 2.53
C LYS A 6 -5.03 -11.92 3.62
N TYR A 7 -4.28 -11.19 4.46
CA TYR A 7 -4.90 -10.40 5.53
C TYR A 7 -5.77 -9.28 4.98
N LEU A 8 -5.31 -8.61 3.92
CA LEU A 8 -6.07 -7.54 3.29
C LEU A 8 -7.32 -8.08 2.59
N THR A 9 -7.20 -9.19 1.86
CA THR A 9 -8.36 -9.81 1.20
C THR A 9 -9.38 -10.33 2.20
N ASP A 10 -8.93 -10.95 3.30
CA ASP A 10 -9.80 -11.47 4.36
C ASP A 10 -10.50 -10.31 5.11
N TYR A 11 -9.80 -9.19 5.35
CA TYR A 11 -10.41 -7.99 5.92
C TYR A 11 -11.49 -7.39 4.99
N LEU A 12 -11.25 -7.37 3.68
CA LEU A 12 -12.17 -6.79 2.70
C LEU A 12 -13.34 -7.70 2.33
N SER A 13 -13.22 -9.02 2.46
CA SER A 13 -14.24 -9.97 1.95
C SER A 13 -15.63 -9.80 2.58
N GLY A 14 -15.72 -9.24 3.79
CA GLY A 14 -17.00 -8.91 4.45
C GLY A 14 -17.51 -7.49 4.17
N GLN A 15 -16.71 -6.63 3.53
CA GLN A 15 -17.00 -5.20 3.35
C GLN A 15 -17.34 -4.84 1.91
N VAL A 16 -16.92 -5.65 0.93
CA VAL A 16 -17.13 -5.40 -0.50
C VAL A 16 -17.75 -6.61 -1.18
N GLY A 17 -18.55 -6.37 -2.22
CA GLY A 17 -19.22 -7.44 -2.96
C GLY A 17 -18.29 -8.25 -3.89
N THR A 18 -17.22 -7.64 -4.37
CA THR A 18 -16.26 -8.28 -5.30
C THR A 18 -14.85 -7.80 -5.02
N ILE A 19 -13.90 -8.73 -5.00
CA ILE A 19 -12.47 -8.45 -4.93
C ILE A 19 -11.80 -9.01 -6.19
N ARG A 20 -10.98 -8.19 -6.85
CA ARG A 20 -10.06 -8.63 -7.92
C ARG A 20 -8.65 -8.26 -7.50
N SER A 21 -7.82 -9.28 -7.31
CA SER A 21 -6.40 -9.12 -6.95
C SER A 21 -5.56 -9.05 -8.22
N LEU A 22 -4.63 -8.10 -8.27
CA LEU A 22 -3.55 -8.07 -9.24
C LEU A 22 -2.25 -8.30 -8.46
N GLU A 23 -1.63 -9.45 -8.68
CA GLU A 23 -0.46 -9.89 -7.93
C GLU A 23 0.79 -9.71 -8.77
N PHE A 24 1.82 -9.11 -8.14
CA PHE A 24 3.10 -8.82 -8.76
C PHE A 24 4.21 -9.35 -7.86
N GLU A 25 5.33 -9.73 -8.47
CA GLU A 25 6.53 -10.14 -7.75
C GLU A 25 7.06 -9.03 -6.83
N ASP A 26 7.80 -9.40 -5.79
CA ASP A 26 8.40 -8.39 -4.92
C ASP A 26 9.39 -7.54 -5.72
N HIS A 27 9.42 -6.25 -5.46
CA HIS A 27 10.20 -5.27 -6.24
C HIS A 27 9.82 -5.13 -7.73
N HIS A 28 8.61 -5.55 -8.12
CA HIS A 28 8.11 -5.31 -9.47
C HIS A 28 8.07 -3.82 -9.81
N TYR A 29 8.71 -3.45 -10.92
CA TYR A 29 8.58 -2.13 -11.51
C TYR A 29 7.42 -2.14 -12.49
N PHE A 30 6.38 -1.35 -12.20
CA PHE A 30 5.23 -1.26 -13.07
C PHE A 30 5.63 -0.79 -14.46
N THR A 31 5.20 -1.55 -15.47
CA THR A 31 5.39 -1.24 -16.88
C THR A 31 4.14 -0.58 -17.45
N LYS A 32 4.24 -0.05 -18.68
CA LYS A 32 3.06 0.45 -19.40
C LYS A 32 2.03 -0.66 -19.67
N SER A 33 2.47 -1.89 -19.86
CA SER A 33 1.57 -3.04 -20.03
C SER A 33 0.76 -3.28 -18.76
N ASP A 34 1.42 -3.26 -17.59
CA ASP A 34 0.76 -3.44 -16.31
C ASP A 34 -0.29 -2.35 -16.05
N MET A 35 -0.01 -1.11 -16.46
CA MET A 35 -0.97 0.00 -16.36
C MET A 35 -2.19 -0.20 -17.27
N GLY A 36 -1.97 -0.73 -18.48
CA GLY A 36 -3.04 -1.14 -19.38
C GLY A 36 -3.90 -2.27 -18.79
N ASP A 37 -3.26 -3.28 -18.20
CA ASP A 37 -3.94 -4.40 -17.56
C ASP A 37 -4.71 -3.98 -16.31
N LEU A 38 -4.15 -3.07 -15.50
CA LEU A 38 -4.83 -2.43 -14.36
C LEU A 38 -6.10 -1.72 -14.82
N LYS A 39 -6.00 -0.87 -15.85
CA LYS A 39 -7.15 -0.14 -16.40
C LYS A 39 -8.22 -1.08 -16.94
N ARG A 40 -7.82 -2.08 -17.73
CA ARG A 40 -8.74 -3.08 -18.29
C ARG A 40 -9.47 -3.84 -17.19
N THR A 41 -8.75 -4.29 -16.16
CA THR A 41 -9.31 -5.01 -15.01
C THR A 41 -10.29 -4.13 -14.25
N PHE A 42 -9.94 -2.86 -14.03
CA PHE A 42 -10.83 -1.89 -13.39
C PHE A 42 -12.10 -1.68 -14.21
N ASP A 43 -12.01 -1.52 -15.53
CA ASP A 43 -13.16 -1.28 -16.41
C ASP A 43 -14.13 -2.46 -16.45
N GLN A 44 -13.62 -3.70 -16.41
CA GLN A 44 -14.41 -4.93 -16.42
C GLN A 44 -15.29 -5.11 -15.16
N LEU A 45 -15.00 -4.40 -14.07
CA LEU A 45 -15.86 -4.40 -12.89
C LEU A 45 -17.16 -3.64 -13.19
N SER A 46 -18.30 -4.33 -13.12
CA SER A 46 -19.64 -3.78 -13.41
C SER A 46 -20.16 -2.83 -12.33
N SER A 47 -19.53 -2.78 -11.16
CA SER A 47 -19.96 -1.90 -10.07
C SER A 47 -19.69 -0.42 -10.39
N PRO A 48 -20.67 0.48 -10.19
CA PRO A 48 -20.44 1.92 -10.26
C PRO A 48 -19.61 2.44 -9.07
N LYS A 49 -19.55 1.67 -7.97
CA LYS A 49 -18.74 1.96 -6.78
C LYS A 49 -17.57 0.98 -6.74
N LYS A 50 -16.51 1.28 -7.48
CA LYS A 50 -15.28 0.47 -7.55
C LYS A 50 -14.07 1.37 -7.30
N ILE A 51 -13.11 0.83 -6.56
CA ILE A 51 -11.87 1.52 -6.19
C ILE A 51 -10.70 0.55 -6.36
N ILE A 52 -9.50 1.11 -6.48
CA ILE A 52 -8.24 0.36 -6.44
C ILE A 52 -7.62 0.64 -5.08
N ILE A 53 -7.27 -0.41 -4.34
CA ILE A 53 -6.55 -0.30 -3.06
C ILE A 53 -5.16 -0.89 -3.26
N THR A 54 -4.14 -0.18 -2.79
CA THR A 54 -2.75 -0.65 -2.80
C THR A 54 -2.06 -0.32 -1.47
N THR A 55 -0.87 -0.87 -1.24
CA THR A 55 -0.05 -0.53 -0.07
C THR A 55 0.81 0.71 -0.35
N GLU A 56 1.26 1.39 0.71
CA GLU A 56 2.20 2.52 0.58
C GLU A 56 3.47 2.18 -0.21
N LYS A 57 4.03 0.97 0.02
CA LYS A 57 5.22 0.48 -0.69
C LYS A 57 5.01 0.43 -2.21
N ASP A 58 3.87 -0.10 -2.65
CA ASP A 58 3.59 -0.25 -4.08
C ASP A 58 3.10 1.08 -4.69
N ALA A 59 2.41 1.92 -3.91
CA ALA A 59 2.06 3.28 -4.31
C ALA A 59 3.30 4.11 -4.68
N MET A 60 4.39 4.01 -3.92
CA MET A 60 5.65 4.68 -4.26
C MET A 60 6.17 4.28 -5.64
N ARG A 61 5.96 3.03 -6.07
CA ARG A 61 6.40 2.54 -7.38
C ARG A 61 5.47 2.99 -8.50
N LEU A 62 4.17 3.14 -8.20
CA LEU A 62 3.16 3.67 -9.13
C LEU A 62 3.32 5.16 -9.42
N GLU A 63 4.06 5.90 -8.60
CA GLU A 63 4.23 7.35 -8.76
C GLU A 63 4.81 7.74 -10.13
N SER A 64 5.70 6.89 -10.69
CA SER A 64 6.24 7.09 -12.04
C SER A 64 5.19 7.05 -13.15
N HIS A 65 3.98 6.51 -12.86
CA HIS A 65 2.84 6.43 -13.77
C HIS A 65 1.69 7.38 -13.37
N ARG A 66 1.91 8.31 -12.43
CA ARG A 66 0.88 9.25 -11.94
C ARG A 66 0.10 9.92 -13.06
N GLN A 67 0.79 10.38 -14.11
CA GLN A 67 0.14 11.05 -15.24
C GLN A 67 -0.92 10.15 -15.89
N PHE A 68 -0.57 8.90 -16.21
CA PHE A 68 -1.51 7.93 -16.77
C PHE A 68 -2.69 7.68 -15.82
N LEU A 69 -2.43 7.49 -14.53
CA LEU A 69 -3.48 7.21 -13.53
C LEU A 69 -4.50 8.35 -13.44
N VAL A 70 -4.03 9.61 -13.49
CA VAL A 70 -4.87 10.81 -13.48
C VAL A 70 -5.67 10.95 -14.78
N GLU A 71 -5.01 10.81 -15.93
CA GLU A 71 -5.66 10.88 -17.25
C GLU A 71 -6.77 9.84 -17.40
N GLN A 72 -6.54 8.62 -16.90
CA GLN A 72 -7.50 7.53 -16.90
C GLN A 72 -8.54 7.62 -15.76
N ARG A 73 -8.45 8.62 -14.88
CA ARG A 73 -9.34 8.86 -13.75
C ARG A 73 -9.49 7.63 -12.84
N LEU A 74 -8.39 6.93 -12.58
CA LEU A 74 -8.38 5.74 -11.75
C LEU A 74 -8.44 6.11 -10.26
N PRO A 75 -9.46 5.68 -9.50
CA PRO A 75 -9.60 6.00 -8.08
C PRO A 75 -8.73 5.07 -7.23
N ILE A 76 -7.47 5.45 -7.03
CA ILE A 76 -6.49 4.69 -6.25
C ILE A 76 -6.43 5.22 -4.82
N PHE A 77 -6.53 4.29 -3.86
CA PHE A 77 -6.40 4.54 -2.43
C PHE A 77 -5.21 3.74 -1.89
N VAL A 78 -4.44 4.39 -1.03
CA VAL A 78 -3.23 3.82 -0.44
C VAL A 78 -3.51 3.50 1.01
N LEU A 79 -3.30 2.24 1.39
CA LEU A 79 -3.35 1.82 2.78
C LEU A 79 -2.06 2.29 3.47
N PRO A 80 -2.13 3.20 4.46
CA PRO A 80 -0.96 3.70 5.15
C PRO A 80 -0.35 2.61 6.04
N VAL A 81 0.98 2.64 6.19
CA VAL A 81 1.66 1.79 7.18
C VAL A 81 1.80 2.56 8.49
N GLN A 82 1.47 1.93 9.60
CA GLN A 82 1.72 2.46 10.94
C GLN A 82 2.65 1.52 11.70
N VAL A 83 3.67 2.09 12.33
CA VAL A 83 4.59 1.38 13.21
C VAL A 83 4.21 1.72 14.64
N GLN A 84 4.07 0.69 15.47
CA GLN A 84 3.84 0.85 16.90
C GLN A 84 4.76 -0.11 17.66
N PHE A 85 5.38 0.40 18.73
CA PHE A 85 6.09 -0.45 19.67
C PHE A 85 5.09 -1.32 20.45
N HIS A 86 5.40 -2.61 20.57
CA HIS A 86 4.61 -3.52 21.39
C HIS A 86 4.62 -3.08 22.87
N PHE A 87 3.60 -3.52 23.61
CA PHE A 87 3.46 -3.29 25.06
C PHE A 87 3.50 -1.81 25.49
N ASN A 88 3.15 -0.89 24.57
CA ASN A 88 3.23 0.56 24.78
C ASN A 88 4.63 1.07 25.19
N GLN A 89 5.70 0.36 24.79
CA GLN A 89 7.08 0.71 25.16
C GLN A 89 7.71 1.82 24.30
N GLY A 90 6.93 2.50 23.46
CA GLY A 90 7.45 3.57 22.59
C GLY A 90 8.11 4.71 23.38
N ALA A 91 7.49 5.13 24.47
CA ALA A 91 8.04 6.20 25.32
C ALA A 91 9.37 5.80 25.98
N GLU A 92 9.51 4.53 26.39
CA GLU A 92 10.74 4.01 26.99
C GLU A 92 11.87 3.96 25.96
N PHE A 93 11.57 3.48 24.74
CA PHE A 93 12.52 3.50 23.63
C PHE A 93 12.98 4.93 23.31
N ASP A 94 12.05 5.88 23.20
CA ASP A 94 12.36 7.28 22.93
C ASP A 94 13.27 7.89 24.01
N GLU A 95 13.01 7.55 25.29
CA GLU A 95 13.86 7.98 26.40
C GLU A 95 15.27 7.39 26.32
N GLN A 96 15.40 6.10 26.01
CA GLN A 96 16.69 5.44 25.83
C GLN A 96 17.52 6.09 24.72
N ILE A 97 16.90 6.36 23.56
CA ILE A 97 17.56 7.04 22.43
C ILE A 97 17.98 8.46 22.83
N LYS A 98 17.09 9.21 23.49
CA LYS A 98 17.39 10.58 23.96
C LYS A 98 18.57 10.59 24.93
N ASN A 99 18.58 9.68 25.90
CA ASN A 99 19.65 9.56 26.88
C ASN A 99 20.98 9.16 26.22
N PHE A 100 20.95 8.26 25.23
CA PHE A 100 22.14 7.92 24.46
C PHE A 100 22.71 9.15 23.73
N LEU A 101 21.88 9.89 22.99
CA LEU A 101 22.33 11.05 22.21
C LEU A 101 22.87 12.19 23.08
N LEU A 102 22.26 12.45 24.24
CA LEU A 102 22.68 13.52 25.14
C LEU A 102 23.97 13.21 25.91
N ASN A 103 24.21 11.93 26.20
CA ASN A 103 25.36 11.50 27.00
C ASN A 103 26.49 10.90 26.15
N PHE A 104 26.32 10.84 24.82
CA PHE A 104 27.35 10.35 23.92
C PHE A 104 28.58 11.26 23.98
N LYS A 105 29.70 10.69 24.44
CA LYS A 105 31.02 11.34 24.39
C LYS A 105 31.92 10.55 23.44
N VAL A 106 32.56 11.28 22.53
CA VAL A 106 33.58 10.76 21.60
C VAL A 106 34.87 10.49 22.36
#